data_AF-A0A957Z693-F1
#
_entry.id   AF-A0A957Z693-F1
#
_cell.length_a   1.000
_cell.length_b   1.000
_cell.length_c   1.000
_cell.angle_alpha   90.00
_cell.angle_beta   90.00
_cell.angle_gamma   90.00
#
_symmetry.space_group_name_H-M   'P 1'
#
loop_
_entity.id
_entity.type
_entity.pdbx_description
1 polymer ?
#
loop_
_entity_poly.entity_id
_entity_poly.type
_entity_poly.pdbx_seq_one_letter_code
_entity_poly.pdbx_strand_id
1 'polypeptide(L)'
;MAILQIIDQLDALVENSRRVPMSALRMIDYGQTKQAIERLRVNVPSSIMESERMLQERDRILEAAEAEATRIIEHAKRHANEILSNDSMVAAARQEAERIVIDAQQTAQVRRDEADRYAARVLDELAEKLRIISKQVDNGLDLLRQNLDLEGSEAAGDGRARR
;
A
#
# COMPACT_ATOMS: atom_id res chain seq x y z
N MET A 1 7.33 -37.80 -39.41
CA MET A 1 7.76 -37.63 -40.82
C MET A 1 7.90 -38.95 -41.59
N ALA A 2 8.35 -40.05 -40.97
CA ALA A 2 8.53 -41.32 -41.68
C ALA A 2 7.24 -41.92 -42.30
N ILE A 3 6.08 -41.76 -41.65
CA ILE A 3 4.80 -42.30 -42.14
C ILE A 3 4.34 -41.58 -43.41
N LEU A 4 4.38 -40.24 -43.43
CA LEU A 4 4.02 -39.44 -44.60
C LEU A 4 4.88 -39.80 -45.81
N GLN A 5 6.19 -39.95 -45.62
CA GLN A 5 7.09 -40.38 -46.69
C GLN A 5 6.76 -41.79 -47.24
N ILE A 6 6.29 -42.72 -46.40
CA ILE A 6 5.88 -44.05 -46.87
C ILE A 6 4.55 -43.97 -47.62
N ILE A 7 3.63 -43.10 -47.19
CA ILE A 7 2.37 -42.82 -47.91
C ILE A 7 2.69 -42.20 -49.27
N ASP A 8 3.53 -41.17 -49.32
CA ASP A 8 3.95 -40.50 -50.56
C ASP A 8 4.65 -41.50 -51.51
N GLN A 9 5.45 -42.42 -50.97
CA GLN A 9 6.10 -43.47 -51.74
C GLN A 9 5.12 -44.49 -52.31
N LEU A 10 4.08 -44.87 -51.55
CA LEU A 10 2.99 -45.71 -52.05
C LEU A 10 2.17 -45.01 -53.12
N ASP A 11 1.89 -43.72 -52.93
CA ASP A 11 1.14 -42.92 -53.90
C ASP A 11 1.92 -42.82 -55.21
N ALA A 12 3.23 -42.54 -55.14
CA ALA A 12 4.11 -42.53 -56.29
C ALA A 12 4.20 -43.90 -57.01
N LEU A 13 4.17 -45.02 -56.26
CA LEU A 13 4.13 -46.37 -56.85
C LEU A 13 2.82 -46.63 -57.61
N VAL A 14 1.71 -46.09 -57.12
CA VAL A 14 0.39 -46.19 -57.77
C VAL A 14 0.29 -45.25 -58.97
N GLU A 15 0.80 -44.03 -58.88
CA GLU A 15 0.79 -43.05 -59.97
C GLU A 15 1.67 -43.48 -61.15
N ASN A 16 2.87 -43.99 -60.89
CA ASN A 16 3.85 -44.39 -61.92
C ASN A 16 3.63 -45.80 -62.48
N SER A 17 2.55 -46.48 -62.08
CA SER A 17 2.27 -47.85 -62.50
C SER A 17 1.80 -47.93 -63.96
N ARG A 18 2.24 -48.98 -64.68
CA ARG A 18 1.91 -49.16 -66.11
C ARG A 18 0.47 -49.63 -66.26
N ARG A 19 -0.32 -49.01 -67.15
CA ARG A 19 -1.67 -49.50 -67.47
C ARG A 19 -1.61 -50.81 -68.26
N VAL A 20 -2.52 -51.72 -67.94
CA VAL A 20 -2.70 -52.97 -68.69
C VAL A 20 -3.57 -52.69 -69.93
N PRO A 21 -3.14 -53.05 -71.16
CA PRO A 21 -3.93 -52.84 -72.38
C PRO A 21 -5.31 -53.50 -72.29
N MET A 22 -6.35 -52.83 -72.81
CA MET A 22 -7.75 -53.32 -72.77
C MET A 22 -8.33 -53.53 -71.35
N SER A 23 -7.70 -53.01 -70.29
CA SER A 23 -8.17 -53.14 -68.90
C SER A 23 -8.05 -51.83 -68.12
N ALA A 24 -8.86 -51.67 -67.07
CA ALA A 24 -8.76 -50.57 -66.10
C ALA A 24 -7.67 -50.80 -65.04
N LEU A 25 -7.03 -51.99 -65.04
CA LEU A 25 -6.02 -52.38 -64.06
C LEU A 25 -4.67 -51.69 -64.33
N ARG A 26 -3.93 -51.42 -63.25
CA ARG A 26 -2.53 -50.98 -63.32
C ARG A 26 -1.58 -52.04 -62.77
N MET A 27 -0.42 -52.15 -63.40
CA MET A 27 0.64 -53.08 -63.07
C MET A 27 1.62 -52.39 -62.11
N ILE A 28 1.63 -52.86 -60.87
CA ILE A 28 2.40 -52.29 -59.76
C ILE A 28 3.47 -53.31 -59.33
N ASP A 29 4.65 -52.84 -58.92
CA ASP A 29 5.68 -53.67 -58.30
C ASP A 29 5.18 -54.18 -56.93
N TYR A 30 4.80 -55.45 -56.89
CA TYR A 30 4.31 -56.10 -55.70
C TYR A 30 5.34 -56.11 -54.56
N GLY A 31 6.63 -56.25 -54.86
CA GLY A 31 7.69 -56.29 -53.86
C GLY A 31 7.86 -54.95 -53.14
N GLN A 32 7.96 -53.87 -53.90
CA GLN A 32 8.09 -52.51 -53.36
C GLN A 32 6.83 -52.08 -52.60
N THR A 33 5.66 -52.36 -53.17
CA THR A 33 4.36 -52.03 -52.55
C THR A 33 4.16 -52.80 -51.24
N LYS A 34 4.45 -54.10 -51.24
CA LYS A 34 4.37 -54.93 -50.04
C LYS A 34 5.33 -54.44 -48.96
N GLN A 35 6.55 -54.07 -49.32
CA GLN A 35 7.53 -53.55 -48.37
C GLN A 35 7.07 -52.22 -47.75
N ALA A 36 6.49 -51.31 -48.53
CA ALA A 36 5.96 -50.06 -48.03
C ALA A 36 4.74 -50.28 -47.10
N ILE A 37 3.85 -51.21 -47.43
CA ILE A 37 2.72 -51.60 -46.56
C ILE A 37 3.23 -52.21 -45.24
N GLU A 38 4.23 -53.10 -45.28
CA GLU A 38 4.83 -53.67 -44.06
C GLU A 38 5.46 -52.59 -43.18
N ARG A 39 6.15 -51.60 -43.79
CA ARG A 39 6.70 -50.46 -43.04
C ARG A 39 5.60 -49.61 -42.40
N LEU A 40 4.50 -49.32 -43.09
CA LEU A 40 3.35 -48.65 -42.48
C LEU A 40 2.76 -49.46 -41.32
N ARG A 41 2.61 -50.77 -41.50
CA ARG A 41 2.04 -51.67 -40.48
C ARG A 41 2.87 -51.70 -39.19
N VAL A 42 4.18 -51.47 -39.28
CA VAL A 42 5.07 -51.38 -38.11
C VAL A 42 5.10 -49.96 -37.53
N ASN A 43 5.18 -48.92 -38.37
CA ASN A 43 5.44 -47.55 -37.90
C ASN A 43 4.18 -46.77 -37.49
N VAL A 44 3.01 -47.07 -38.08
CA VAL A 44 1.77 -46.36 -37.73
C VAL A 44 1.33 -46.67 -36.29
N PRO A 45 1.26 -47.94 -35.84
CA PRO A 45 0.85 -48.25 -34.47
C PRO A 45 1.82 -47.68 -33.43
N SER A 46 3.13 -47.76 -33.68
CA SER A 46 4.14 -47.23 -32.75
C SER A 46 4.05 -45.71 -32.60
N SER A 47 3.88 -44.99 -33.72
CA SER A 47 3.71 -43.52 -33.69
C SER A 47 2.43 -43.07 -33.00
N ILE A 48 1.32 -43.82 -33.16
CA ILE A 48 0.07 -43.54 -32.44
C ILE A 48 0.27 -43.77 -30.94
N MET A 49 0.84 -44.90 -30.54
CA MET A 49 1.13 -45.19 -29.13
C MET A 49 2.05 -44.14 -28.49
N GLU A 50 3.05 -43.66 -29.22
CA GLU A 50 3.94 -42.60 -28.73
C GLU A 50 3.20 -41.27 -28.57
N SER A 51 2.33 -40.92 -29.51
CA SER A 51 1.49 -39.72 -29.43
C SER A 51 0.53 -39.78 -28.25
N GLU A 52 -0.11 -40.93 -28.02
CA GLU A 52 -1.00 -41.15 -26.87
C GLU A 52 -0.25 -41.02 -25.54
N ARG A 53 0.95 -41.58 -25.43
CA ARG A 53 1.80 -41.40 -24.24
C ARG A 53 2.17 -39.94 -24.03
N MET A 54 2.51 -39.22 -25.09
CA MET A 54 2.86 -37.79 -25.01
C MET A 54 1.66 -36.97 -24.53
N LEU A 55 0.45 -37.27 -25.01
CA LEU A 55 -0.77 -36.62 -24.55
C LEU A 55 -1.05 -36.91 -23.07
N GLN A 56 -0.94 -38.17 -22.64
CA GLN A 56 -1.09 -38.55 -21.23
C GLN A 56 -0.07 -37.86 -20.33
N GLU A 57 1.18 -37.77 -20.77
CA GLU A 57 2.22 -37.09 -19.99
C GLU A 57 1.98 -35.59 -19.91
N ARG A 58 1.52 -34.97 -20.99
CA ARG A 58 1.10 -33.56 -21.01
C ARG A 58 -0.01 -33.32 -19.99
N ASP A 59 -1.03 -34.17 -19.97
CA ASP A 59 -2.15 -34.02 -19.04
C ASP A 59 -1.70 -34.18 -17.58
N ARG A 60 -0.83 -35.15 -17.29
CA ARG A 60 -0.21 -35.30 -15.96
C ARG A 60 0.59 -34.08 -15.52
N ILE A 61 1.38 -33.48 -16.43
CA ILE A 61 2.15 -32.27 -16.14
C ILE A 61 1.21 -31.11 -15.81
N LEU A 62 0.12 -30.95 -16.57
CA LEU A 62 -0.88 -29.91 -16.30
C LEU A 62 -1.54 -30.10 -14.95
N GLU A 63 -2.02 -31.31 -14.63
CA GLU A 63 -2.62 -31.62 -13.33
C GLU A 63 -1.65 -31.35 -12.17
N ALA A 64 -0.38 -31.75 -12.31
CA ALA A 64 0.64 -31.48 -11.31
C ALA A 64 0.90 -29.98 -11.13
N ALA A 65 0.95 -29.22 -12.23
CA ALA A 65 1.13 -27.78 -12.20
C ALA A 65 -0.05 -27.06 -11.54
N GLU A 66 -1.30 -27.46 -11.83
CA GLU A 66 -2.50 -26.90 -11.20
C GLU A 66 -2.56 -27.20 -9.71
N ALA A 67 -2.22 -28.44 -9.32
CA ALA A 67 -2.13 -28.82 -7.92
C ALA A 67 -1.07 -28.00 -7.17
N GLU A 68 0.10 -27.80 -7.77
CA GLU A 68 1.18 -27.03 -7.17
C GLU A 68 0.83 -25.53 -7.08
N ALA A 69 0.24 -24.96 -8.13
CA ALA A 69 -0.26 -23.58 -8.10
C ALA A 69 -1.27 -23.38 -6.95
N THR A 70 -2.20 -24.33 -6.78
CA THR A 70 -3.17 -24.30 -5.68
C THR A 70 -2.47 -24.37 -4.33
N ARG A 71 -1.46 -25.24 -4.16
CA ARG A 71 -0.68 -25.31 -2.91
C ARG A 71 0.06 -24.02 -2.61
N ILE A 72 0.68 -23.40 -3.61
CA ILE A 72 1.40 -22.12 -3.46
C ILE A 72 0.43 -21.03 -3.00
N ILE A 73 -0.74 -20.93 -3.63
CA ILE A 73 -1.76 -19.93 -3.25
C ILE A 73 -2.23 -20.17 -1.81
N GLU A 74 -2.52 -21.41 -1.43
CA GLU A 74 -2.95 -21.72 -0.08
C GLU A 74 -1.85 -21.47 0.97
N HIS A 75 -0.59 -21.77 0.64
CA HIS A 75 0.53 -21.43 1.50
C HIS A 75 0.70 -19.92 1.67
N ALA A 76 0.60 -19.15 0.58
CA ALA A 76 0.69 -17.69 0.62
C ALA A 76 -0.45 -17.07 1.45
N LYS A 77 -1.68 -17.57 1.30
CA LYS A 77 -2.83 -17.13 2.12
C LYS A 77 -2.62 -17.43 3.60
N ARG A 78 -2.16 -18.64 3.95
CA ARG A 78 -1.86 -18.98 5.35
C ARG A 78 -0.78 -18.08 5.92
N HIS A 79 0.30 -17.85 5.19
CA HIS A 79 1.38 -16.98 5.63
C HIS A 79 0.92 -15.52 5.79
N ALA A 80 0.11 -15.01 4.87
CA ALA A 80 -0.49 -13.68 5.00
C ALA A 80 -1.41 -13.60 6.23
N ASN A 81 -2.22 -14.63 6.49
CA ASN A 81 -3.06 -14.70 7.67
C ASN A 81 -2.22 -14.81 8.95
N GLU A 82 -1.10 -15.51 8.96
CA GLU A 82 -0.17 -15.55 10.10
C GLU A 82 0.44 -14.17 10.34
N ILE A 83 0.87 -13.45 9.30
CA ILE A 83 1.39 -12.08 9.44
C ILE A 83 0.32 -11.14 10.01
N LEU A 84 -0.93 -11.25 9.54
CA LEU A 84 -2.04 -10.43 10.03
C LEU A 84 -2.50 -10.85 11.44
N SER A 85 -2.46 -12.14 11.74
CA SER A 85 -2.78 -12.71 13.05
C SER A 85 -1.65 -12.55 14.05
N ASN A 86 -0.44 -12.18 13.60
CA ASN A 86 0.63 -11.74 14.48
C ASN A 86 0.19 -10.40 15.09
N ASP A 87 -0.58 -10.52 16.17
CA ASP A 87 -0.97 -9.47 17.10
C ASP A 87 0.22 -8.59 17.50
N SER A 88 1.47 -9.04 17.32
CA SER A 88 2.66 -8.23 17.55
C SER A 88 2.68 -6.92 16.76
N MET A 89 2.24 -6.89 15.50
CA MET A 89 2.23 -5.64 14.72
C MET A 89 1.12 -4.70 15.20
N VAL A 90 -0.08 -5.24 15.45
CA VAL A 90 -1.23 -4.47 15.94
C VAL A 90 -0.98 -4.01 17.39
N ALA A 91 -0.40 -4.85 18.23
CA ALA A 91 -0.04 -4.53 19.60
C ALA A 91 1.08 -3.50 19.67
N ALA A 92 2.12 -3.62 18.83
CA ALA A 92 3.15 -2.59 18.73
C ALA A 92 2.57 -1.25 18.26
N ALA A 93 1.67 -1.26 17.27
CA ALA A 93 1.00 -0.05 16.81
C ALA A 93 0.11 0.57 17.90
N ARG A 94 -0.61 -0.24 18.68
CA ARG A 94 -1.42 0.23 19.82
C ARG A 94 -0.55 0.80 20.93
N GLN A 95 0.54 0.13 21.30
CA GLN A 95 1.48 0.61 22.31
C GLN A 95 2.11 1.94 21.89
N GLU A 96 2.47 2.08 20.61
CA GLU A 96 2.99 3.33 20.06
C GLU A 96 1.94 4.44 20.09
N ALA A 97 0.69 4.14 19.71
CA ALA A 97 -0.40 5.10 19.79
C ALA A 97 -0.66 5.56 21.24
N GLU A 98 -0.67 4.65 22.21
CA GLU A 98 -0.78 4.99 23.63
C GLU A 98 0.37 5.89 24.10
N ARG A 99 1.61 5.57 23.69
CA ARG A 99 2.78 6.40 23.99
C ARG A 99 2.64 7.82 23.44
N ILE A 100 2.21 7.97 22.18
CA ILE A 100 1.99 9.28 21.55
C ILE A 100 0.93 10.07 22.31
N VAL A 101 -0.17 9.43 22.72
CA VAL A 101 -1.24 10.10 23.48
C VAL A 101 -0.72 10.59 24.84
N ILE A 102 0.04 9.76 25.56
CA ILE A 102 0.62 10.14 26.85
C ILE A 102 1.60 11.31 26.69
N ASP A 103 2.49 11.25 25.71
CA ASP A 103 3.47 12.31 25.44
C ASP A 103 2.79 13.64 25.04
N ALA A 104 1.75 13.55 24.20
CA ALA A 104 0.95 14.70 23.81
C ALA A 104 0.23 15.33 25.01
N GLN A 105 -0.33 14.51 25.91
CA GLN A 105 -0.98 14.99 27.13
C GLN A 105 0.01 15.66 28.08
N GLN A 106 1.20 15.07 28.28
CA GLN A 106 2.26 15.66 29.11
C GLN A 106 2.73 16.99 28.54
N THR A 107 3.01 17.03 27.23
CA THR A 107 3.40 18.25 26.52
C THR A 107 2.32 19.33 26.60
N ALA A 108 1.05 18.95 26.47
CA ALA A 108 -0.06 19.89 26.60
C ALA A 108 -0.16 20.46 28.03
N GLN A 109 0.04 19.63 29.05
CA GLN A 109 0.01 20.07 30.44
C GLN A 109 1.16 21.04 30.74
N VAL A 110 2.39 20.70 30.33
CA VAL A 110 3.55 21.57 30.49
C VAL A 110 3.31 22.93 29.82
N ARG A 111 2.78 22.94 28.59
CA ARG A 111 2.47 24.19 27.89
C ARG A 111 1.40 25.02 28.58
N ARG A 112 0.38 24.40 29.18
CA ARG A 112 -0.64 25.10 29.97
C ARG A 112 -0.02 25.74 31.21
N ASP A 113 0.76 24.97 31.96
CA ASP A 113 1.42 25.47 33.17
C ASP A 113 2.38 26.64 32.85
N GLU A 114 3.10 26.56 31.74
CA GLU A 114 3.96 27.64 31.27
C GLU A 114 3.17 28.90 30.87
N ALA A 115 2.07 28.73 30.14
CA ALA A 115 1.17 29.82 29.76
C ALA A 115 0.55 30.49 30.99
N ASP A 116 0.09 29.72 31.98
CA ASP A 116 -0.50 30.23 33.22
C ASP A 116 0.54 31.01 34.04
N ARG A 117 1.77 30.48 34.16
CA ARG A 117 2.87 31.20 34.83
C ARG A 117 3.24 32.49 34.11
N TYR A 118 3.23 32.48 32.78
CA TYR A 118 3.48 33.68 31.99
C TYR A 118 2.37 34.72 32.21
N ALA A 119 1.10 34.31 32.14
CA ALA A 119 -0.04 35.19 32.37
C ALA A 119 0.00 35.80 33.77
N ALA A 120 0.26 35.00 34.81
CA ALA A 120 0.41 35.48 36.18
C ALA A 120 1.51 36.55 36.29
N ARG A 121 2.69 36.31 35.71
CA ARG A 121 3.79 37.29 35.73
C ARG A 121 3.41 38.61 35.05
N VAL A 122 2.73 38.55 33.91
CA VAL A 122 2.29 39.75 33.18
C VAL A 122 1.24 40.52 33.98
N LEU A 123 0.32 39.81 34.63
CA LEU A 123 -0.70 40.42 35.48
C LEU A 123 -0.09 41.07 36.73
N ASP A 124 0.90 40.43 37.36
CA ASP A 124 1.63 41.00 38.49
C ASP A 124 2.38 42.28 38.10
N GLU A 125 3.06 42.27 36.95
CA GLU A 125 3.75 43.45 36.43
C GLU A 125 2.77 44.60 36.13
N LEU A 126 1.61 44.27 35.57
CA LEU A 126 0.55 45.24 35.32
C LEU A 126 -0.02 45.81 36.63
N ALA A 127 -0.27 44.97 37.62
CA ALA A 127 -0.77 45.39 38.93
C ALA A 127 0.19 46.37 39.61
N GLU A 128 1.50 46.09 39.57
CA GLU A 128 2.50 47.00 40.15
C GLU A 128 2.57 48.34 39.40
N LYS A 129 2.52 48.32 38.06
CA LYS A 129 2.46 49.55 37.26
C LYS A 129 1.22 50.40 37.59
N LEU A 130 0.05 49.76 37.69
CA LEU A 130 -1.19 50.44 38.07
C LEU A 130 -1.12 51.03 39.48
N ARG A 131 -0.49 50.33 40.43
CA ARG A 131 -0.27 50.83 41.79
C ARG A 131 0.58 52.10 41.81
N ILE A 132 1.65 52.13 41.00
CA ILE A 132 2.51 53.32 40.86
C ILE A 132 1.71 54.49 40.26
N ILE A 133 0.96 54.24 39.19
CA ILE A 133 0.13 55.27 38.54
C ILE A 133 -0.93 55.80 39.49
N SER A 134 -1.64 54.93 40.21
CA SER A 134 -2.65 55.34 41.21
C SER A 134 -2.04 56.24 42.27
N LYS A 135 -0.86 55.87 42.80
CA LYS A 135 -0.16 56.70 43.79
C LYS A 135 0.23 58.06 43.24
N GLN A 136 0.61 58.15 41.96
CA GLN A 136 0.90 59.44 41.31
C GLN A 136 -0.37 60.30 41.17
N VAL A 137 -1.50 59.68 40.82
CA VAL A 137 -2.80 60.37 40.74
C VAL A 137 -3.22 60.88 42.12
N ASP A 138 -3.14 60.05 43.16
CA ASP A 138 -3.49 60.43 44.54
C ASP A 138 -2.64 61.60 45.03
N ASN A 139 -1.32 61.53 44.84
CA ASN A 139 -0.41 62.63 45.18
C ASN A 139 -0.77 63.92 44.41
N GLY A 140 -1.13 63.80 43.12
CA GLY A 140 -1.55 64.95 42.31
C GLY A 140 -2.86 65.58 42.79
N LEU A 141 -3.83 64.76 43.20
CA LEU A 141 -5.10 65.22 43.78
C LEU A 141 -4.89 65.91 45.13
N ASP A 142 -4.01 65.38 45.98
CA ASP A 142 -3.70 65.99 47.28
C ASP A 142 -3.00 67.34 47.12
N LEU A 143 -2.09 67.49 46.15
CA LEU A 143 -1.48 68.79 45.84
C LEU A 143 -2.52 69.82 45.36
N LEU A 144 -3.47 69.41 44.50
CA LEU A 144 -4.54 70.30 44.04
C LEU A 144 -5.45 70.74 45.20
N ARG A 145 -5.78 69.83 46.13
CA ARG A 145 -6.56 70.15 47.34
C ARG A 145 -5.82 71.16 48.22
N GLN A 146 -4.53 70.93 48.48
CA GLN A 146 -3.70 71.86 49.26
C GLN A 146 -3.66 73.25 48.62
N ASN A 147 -3.52 73.34 47.30
CA ASN A 147 -3.52 74.63 46.60
C ASN A 147 -4.88 75.34 46.71
N LEU A 148 -6.00 74.62 46.58
CA LEU A 148 -7.34 75.19 46.74
C LEU A 148 -7.59 75.70 48.18
N ASP A 149 -7.10 74.97 49.18
CA ASP A 149 -7.21 75.38 50.59
C ASP A 149 -6.36 76.64 50.89
N LEU A 150 -5.18 76.77 50.26
CA LEU A 150 -4.32 77.95 50.36
C LEU A 150 -4.93 79.18 49.67
N GLU A 151 -5.47 79.03 48.46
CA GLU A 151 -6.19 80.10 47.75
C GLU A 151 -7.44 80.58 48.52
N GLY A 152 -8.18 79.65 49.14
CA GLY A 152 -9.32 79.98 50.02
C GLY A 152 -8.91 80.76 51.28
N SER A 153 -7.71 80.51 51.81
CA SER A 153 -7.16 81.24 52.96
C SER A 153 -6.64 82.63 52.59
N GLU A 154 -6.05 82.81 51.42
CA GLU A 154 -5.59 84.12 50.93
C GLU A 154 -6.78 85.05 50.60
N ALA A 155 -7.84 84.53 49.99
CA ALA A 155 -9.07 85.29 49.72
C ALA A 155 -9.79 85.76 51.00
N ALA A 156 -9.69 85.01 52.11
CA ALA A 156 -10.25 85.40 53.41
C ALA A 156 -9.39 86.43 54.18
N GLY A 157 -8.09 86.51 53.88
CA GLY A 157 -7.15 87.45 54.49
C GLY A 157 -7.25 88.87 53.93
N ASP A 158 -7.38 89.02 52.61
CA ASP A 158 -7.41 90.35 51.95
C ASP A 158 -8.71 91.15 52.24
N GLY A 159 -9.79 90.45 52.60
CA GLY A 159 -11.06 91.08 53.01
C GLY A 159 -11.03 91.82 54.37
N ARG A 160 -10.01 91.59 55.22
CA ARG A 160 -9.87 92.26 56.54
C ARG A 160 -8.92 93.45 56.53
N ALA A 161 -8.13 93.65 55.47
CA ALA A 161 -7.15 94.74 55.39
C ALA A 161 -7.72 96.06 54.82
N ARG A 162 -9.01 96.08 54.42
CA ARG A 162 -9.70 97.27 53.89
C ARG A 162 -10.94 97.63 54.72
N ARG A 163 -10.74 98.08 55.96
CA ARG A 163 -11.72 98.89 56.71
C ARG A 163 -11.00 99.91 57.58
#